data_AF-A0A963FY08-F1
#
_entry.id   AF-A0A963FY08-F1
#
_cell.length_a   1.000
_cell.length_b   1.000
_cell.length_c   1.000
_cell.angle_alpha   90.00
_cell.angle_beta   90.00
_cell.angle_gamma   90.00
#
_symmetry.space_group_name_H-M   'P 1'
#
loop_
_entity.id
_entity.type
_entity.pdbx_description
1 polymer ?
#
loop_
_entity_poly.entity_id
_entity_poly.type
_entity_poly.pdbx_seq_one_letter_code
_entity_poly.pdbx_strand_id
1 'polypeptide(L)' 'MTDTAYCYHCGTHHLKKEMRQISTKAGKRWRCVKSIEATKRSRDERDAFGRRVSANNKVDAQSKAKQILNNGR' A
#
# COMPACT_ATOMS: atom_id res chain seq x y z
N MET A 1 12.32 -14.27 25.57
CA MET A 1 12.98 -13.24 24.72
C MET A 1 12.20 -13.07 23.43
N THR A 2 11.60 -11.91 23.21
CA THR A 2 10.93 -11.58 21.94
C THR A 2 12.00 -11.17 20.93
N ASP A 3 12.43 -12.10 20.09
CA ASP A 3 13.43 -11.83 19.06
C ASP A 3 12.78 -10.94 17.97
N THR A 4 12.97 -9.63 18.07
CA THR A 4 12.47 -8.63 17.14
C THR A 4 13.60 -8.08 16.27
N ALA A 5 13.32 -7.80 15.01
CA ALA A 5 14.26 -7.16 14.10
C ALA A 5 13.67 -5.89 13.48
N TYR A 6 14.54 -4.99 13.05
CA TYR A 6 14.17 -3.72 12.44
C TYR A 6 13.81 -3.88 10.96
N CYS A 7 12.65 -3.37 10.55
CA CYS A 7 12.21 -3.38 9.16
C CYS A 7 12.60 -2.09 8.43
N TYR A 8 13.44 -2.23 7.42
CA TYR A 8 13.89 -1.12 6.57
C TYR A 8 12.80 -0.53 5.65
N HIS A 9 11.62 -1.14 5.54
CA HIS A 9 10.52 -0.61 4.74
C HIS A 9 9.47 0.12 5.57
N CYS A 10 9.11 -0.43 6.73
CA CYS A 10 8.09 0.14 7.61
C CYS A 10 8.67 1.12 8.63
N GLY A 11 9.99 1.11 8.86
CA GLY A 11 10.65 1.98 9.84
C GLY A 11 10.40 1.57 11.30
N THR A 12 9.91 0.35 11.55
CA THR A 12 9.55 -0.15 12.89
C THR A 12 10.10 -1.57 13.14
N HIS A 13 10.09 -2.01 14.40
CA HIS A 13 10.51 -3.35 14.81
C HIS A 13 9.36 -4.35 14.70
N HIS A 14 9.65 -5.53 14.15
CA HIS A 14 8.70 -6.65 14.09
C HIS A 14 9.32 -7.91 14.69
N LEU A 15 8.49 -8.88 15.03
CA LEU A 15 8.95 -10.20 15.43
C LEU A 15 9.70 -10.87 14.27
N LYS A 16 10.88 -11.44 14.52
CA LYS A 16 11.69 -12.11 13.48
C LYS A 16 10.92 -13.20 12.73
N LYS A 17 9.96 -13.85 13.38
CA LYS A 17 9.07 -14.85 12.76
C LYS A 17 8.28 -14.28 11.56
N GLU A 18 7.99 -12.97 11.59
CA GLU A 18 7.25 -12.25 10.55
C GLU A 18 8.19 -11.46 9.63
N MET A 19 9.49 -11.73 9.68
CA MET A 19 10.50 -11.01 8.92
C MET A 19 11.31 -11.95 8.03
N ARG A 20 11.80 -11.39 6.93
CA ARG A 20 12.74 -12.06 6.01
C ARG A 20 13.89 -11.11 5.67
N GLN A 21 15.08 -11.69 5.56
CA GLN A 21 16.19 -10.99 4.92
C GLN A 21 16.02 -11.06 3.41
N ILE A 22 16.06 -9.90 2.77
CA ILE A 22 16.10 -9.77 1.33
C ILE A 22 17.51 -9.37 0.88
N SER A 23 18.00 -9.99 -0.18
CA SER A 23 19.22 -9.56 -0.85
C SER A 23 18.91 -8.33 -1.70
N THR A 24 19.65 -7.25 -1.45
CA THR A 24 19.65 -6.05 -2.29
C THR A 24 21.05 -5.86 -2.89
N LYS A 25 21.17 -5.02 -3.92
CA LYS A 25 22.45 -4.73 -4.60
C LYS A 25 23.56 -4.25 -3.63
N ALA A 26 23.16 -3.66 -2.50
CA ALA A 26 24.05 -3.13 -1.47
C ALA A 26 24.17 -4.03 -0.21
N GLY A 27 23.66 -5.27 -0.25
CA GLY A 27 23.72 -6.21 0.88
C GLY A 27 22.36 -6.75 1.34
N LYS A 28 22.36 -7.53 2.42
CA LYS A 28 21.15 -8.16 3.00
C LYS A 28 20.44 -7.17 3.92
N ARG A 29 19.13 -6.98 3.75
CA ARG A 29 18.29 -6.11 4.59
C ARG A 29 17.09 -6.86 5.15
N TRP A 30 16.72 -6.56 6.40
CA TRP A 30 15.51 -7.09 7.03
C TRP A 30 14.27 -6.32 6.57
N ARG A 31 13.25 -7.06 6.11
CA ARG A 31 11.91 -6.52 5.83
C ARG A 31 10.83 -7.46 6.37
N CYS A 32 9.69 -6.89 6.76
CA CYS A 32 8.54 -7.69 7.17
C CYS A 32 7.94 -8.42 5.96
N VAL A 33 7.41 -9.62 6.18
CA VAL A 33 6.80 -10.46 5.13
C VAL A 33 5.66 -9.71 4.43
N LYS A 34 4.84 -8.97 5.19
CA LYS A 34 3.75 -8.13 4.65
C LYS A 34 4.24 -7.13 3.59
N SER A 35 5.35 -6.44 3.84
CA SER A 35 5.94 -5.50 2.87
C SER A 35 6.48 -6.22 1.63
N ILE A 36 7.13 -7.37 1.83
CA ILE A 36 7.67 -8.18 0.74
C ILE A 36 6.52 -8.66 -0.16
N GLU A 37 5.43 -9.16 0.42
CA GLU A 37 4.23 -9.58 -0.30
C GLU A 37 3.53 -8.40 -0.99
N ALA A 38 3.40 -7.26 -0.31
CA ALA A 38 2.86 -6.04 -0.91
C ALA A 38 3.67 -5.57 -2.13
N THR A 39 5.00 -5.74 -2.09
CA THR A 39 5.88 -5.41 -3.23
C THR A 39 5.79 -6.46 -4.34
N LYS A 40 5.48 -7.72 -4.00
CA LYS A 40 5.22 -8.79 -4.96
C LYS A 40 3.84 -8.71 -5.63
N ARG A 41 2.92 -7.88 -5.11
CA ARG A 41 1.63 -7.67 -5.76
C ARG A 41 1.85 -7.18 -7.19
N SER A 42 1.34 -7.97 -8.13
CA SER A 42 1.53 -7.77 -9.56
C SER A 42 1.00 -6.41 -10.00
N ARG A 43 1.52 -5.92 -11.12
CA ARG A 43 1.06 -4.71 -11.80
C ARG A 43 -0.47 -4.70 -11.97
N ASP A 44 -1.07 -5.88 -12.17
CA ASP A 44 -2.53 -6.07 -12.22
C ASP A 44 -3.28 -5.69 -10.95
N GLU A 45 -2.76 -5.97 -9.75
CA GLU A 45 -3.42 -5.55 -8.51
C GLU A 45 -3.33 -4.02 -8.30
N ARG A 46 -2.23 -3.41 -8.75
CA ARG A 46 -2.08 -1.95 -8.75
C ARG A 46 -3.03 -1.29 -9.75
N ASP A 47 -3.16 -1.86 -10.94
CA ASP A 47 -4.13 -1.41 -11.94
C ASP A 47 -5.58 -1.61 -11.48
N ALA A 48 -5.90 -2.72 -10.82
CA ALA A 48 -7.22 -2.98 -10.27
C ALA A 48 -7.58 -1.98 -9.16
N PHE A 49 -6.63 -1.64 -8.29
CA PHE A 49 -6.81 -0.57 -7.30
C PHE A 49 -7.00 0.79 -7.97
N GLY A 50 -6.17 1.14 -8.96
CA GLY A 50 -6.29 2.38 -9.73
C GLY A 50 -7.67 2.53 -10.39
N ARG A 51 -8.15 1.48 -11.07
CA ARG A 51 -9.50 1.44 -11.65
C ARG A 51 -10.59 1.66 -10.61
N ARG A 52 -10.47 1.06 -9.43
CA ARG A 52 -11.44 1.21 -8.33
C ARG A 52 -11.46 2.64 -7.78
N VAL A 53 -10.29 3.26 -7.60
CA VAL A 53 -10.18 4.66 -7.14
C VAL A 53 -10.75 5.62 -8.18
N SER A 54 -10.44 5.43 -9.47
CA SER A 54 -11.00 6.26 -10.56
C SER A 54 -12.52 6.16 -10.63
N ALA A 55 -13.10 4.97 -10.43
CA ALA A 55 -14.54 4.78 -10.38
C ALA A 55 -15.17 5.56 -9.21
N ASN A 56 -14.60 5.46 -8.01
CA ASN A 56 -15.06 6.20 -6.84
C ASN A 56 -14.97 7.72 -7.06
N ASN A 57 -13.84 8.21 -7.57
CA ASN A 57 -13.65 9.64 -7.84
C ASN A 57 -14.66 10.16 -8.87
N LYS A 58 -15.01 9.35 -9.89
CA LYS A 58 -16.02 9.72 -10.89
C LYS A 58 -17.41 9.86 -10.27
N VAL A 59 -17.79 8.93 -9.39
CA VAL A 59 -19.07 9.01 -8.67
C VAL A 59 -19.10 10.22 -7.75
N ASP A 60 -18.01 10.47 -7.03
CA ASP A 60 -17.90 11.59 -6.10
C ASP A 60 -17.93 12.94 -6.83
N ALA A 61 -17.24 13.04 -7.97
CA ALA A 61 -17.28 14.21 -8.84
C ALA A 61 -18.66 14.46 -9.43
N GLN A 62 -19.37 13.41 -9.85
CA GLN A 62 -20.75 13.54 -10.34
C GLN A 62 -21.71 13.98 -9.23
N SER A 63 -21.55 13.46 -8.02
CA SER A 63 -22.33 13.87 -6.85
C SER A 63 -22.10 15.34 -6.51
N LYS A 64 -20.84 15.76 -6.47
CA LYS A 64 -20.46 17.18 -6.25
C LYS A 64 -20.98 18.09 -7.35
N ALA A 65 -20.86 17.70 -8.62
CA ALA A 65 -21.39 18.47 -9.74
C ALA A 65 -22.92 18.66 -9.63
N LYS A 66 -23.66 17.60 -9.26
CA LYS A 66 -25.10 17.69 -9.02
C LYS A 66 -25.44 18.59 -7.83
N GLN A 67 -24.67 18.52 -6.75
CA GLN A 67 -24.87 19.42 -5.60
C GLN A 67 -24.60 20.88 -5.96
N ILE A 68 -23.53 21.17 -6.71
CA ILE A 68 -23.22 22.53 -7.19
C ILE A 68 -24.34 23.06 -8.10
N LEU A 69 -24.84 22.23 -9.02
CA LEU A 69 -25.96 22.59 -9.90
C LEU A 69 -27.27 22.81 -9.13
N ASN A 70 -27.49 22.10 -8.01
CA ASN A 70 -28.69 22.22 -7.19
C ASN A 70 -28.61 23.38 -6.19
N ASN A 71 -27.42 23.76 -5.71
CA ASN A 71 -27.19 24.89 -4.80
C ASN A 71 -27.11 26.25 -5.50
N GLY A 72 -27.02 26.28 -6.84
CA GLY A 72 -27.00 27.50 -7.65
C GLY A 72 -28.37 27.90 -8.21
N ARG A 73 -29.46 27.34 -7.70
CA ARG A 73 -30.83 27.57 -8.15
C ARG A 73 -31.69 28.19 -7.06
#